data_AF-A0A486T5V1-F1
#
_entry.id   AF-A0A486T5V1-F1
#
_cell.length_a   1.000
_cell.length_b   1.000
_cell.length_c   1.000
_cell.angle_alpha   90.00
_cell.angle_beta   90.00
_cell.angle_gamma   90.00
#
_symmetry.space_group_name_H-M   'P 1'
#
loop_
_entity.id
_entity.type
_entity.pdbx_description
1 polymer ?
#
loop_
_entity_poly.entity_id
_entity_poly.type
_entity_poly.pdbx_seq_one_letter_code
_entity_poly.pdbx_strand_id
1 'polypeptide(L)'
;MKDFSALDSWLKVSTWDSLHPKDDERFYKAVYSMIRSNDELVDSNAVKNYILHFFGKTDENTYHLEKASLFANRYDVICNFIYENKIAL
;
A
#
# COMPACT_ATOMS: atom_id res chain seq x y z
N MET A 1 -10.15 -10.39 -9.65
CA MET A 1 -10.08 -9.71 -8.34
C MET A 1 -8.64 -9.29 -8.15
N LYS A 2 -8.37 -8.07 -7.69
CA LYS A 2 -6.99 -7.63 -7.47
C LYS A 2 -6.41 -8.29 -6.23
N ASP A 3 -5.15 -8.70 -6.32
CA ASP A 3 -4.44 -9.34 -5.21
C ASP A 3 -3.67 -8.30 -4.40
N PHE A 4 -4.04 -8.16 -3.12
CA PHE A 4 -3.40 -7.27 -2.15
C PHE A 4 -2.67 -8.04 -1.05
N SER A 5 -2.67 -9.38 -1.10
CA SER A 5 -2.15 -10.24 -0.02
C SER A 5 -0.65 -10.02 0.24
N ALA A 6 0.09 -9.51 -0.75
CA ALA A 6 1.48 -9.10 -0.56
C ALA A 6 1.65 -8.00 0.52
N LEU A 7 0.66 -7.12 0.69
CA LEU A 7 0.68 -6.04 1.70
C LEU A 7 0.65 -6.58 3.13
N ASP A 8 0.12 -7.78 3.36
CA ASP A 8 0.09 -8.43 4.68
C ASP A 8 1.49 -8.55 5.31
N SER A 9 2.51 -8.77 4.49
CA SER A 9 3.90 -8.92 4.97
C SER A 9 4.42 -7.68 5.69
N TRP A 10 3.89 -6.51 5.31
CA TRP A 10 4.16 -5.23 5.95
C TRP A 10 3.12 -4.92 7.05
N LEU A 11 1.83 -5.12 6.78
CA LEU A 11 0.74 -4.78 7.72
C LEU A 11 0.72 -5.62 9.00
N LYS A 12 1.26 -6.85 8.97
CA LYS A 12 1.39 -7.71 10.17
C LYS A 12 2.48 -7.22 11.14
N VAL A 13 3.33 -6.27 10.73
CA VAL A 13 4.37 -5.72 11.59
C VAL A 13 3.78 -4.65 12.50
N SER A 14 3.98 -4.77 13.82
CA SER A 14 3.39 -3.86 14.80
C SER A 14 3.83 -2.39 14.65
N THR A 15 4.92 -2.13 13.93
CA THR A 15 5.46 -0.79 13.66
C THR A 15 5.19 -0.30 12.25
N TRP A 16 4.33 -0.95 11.47
CA TRP A 16 4.10 -0.66 10.04
C TRP A 16 3.89 0.82 9.70
N ASP A 17 3.36 1.60 10.65
CA ASP A 17 2.98 3.01 10.56
C ASP A 17 3.92 3.97 11.32
N SER A 18 5.02 3.46 11.89
CA SER A 18 5.95 4.23 12.73
C SER A 18 6.79 5.24 11.94
N LEU A 19 6.80 5.12 10.61
CA LEU A 19 7.64 5.91 9.69
C LEU A 19 9.14 5.70 9.89
N HIS A 20 9.53 4.60 10.55
CA HIS A 20 10.92 4.19 10.60
C HIS A 20 11.37 3.71 9.21
N PRO A 21 12.62 3.96 8.77
CA PRO A 21 13.09 3.58 7.43
C PRO A 21 12.91 2.09 7.08
N LYS A 22 12.97 1.21 8.09
CA LYS A 22 12.69 -0.23 7.91
C LYS A 22 11.22 -0.54 7.59
N ASP A 23 10.29 0.28 8.03
CA ASP A 23 8.87 0.11 7.68
C ASP A 23 8.63 0.57 6.24
N ASP A 24 9.26 1.66 5.82
CA ASP A 24 9.26 2.11 4.42
C ASP A 24 9.84 1.04 3.49
N GLU A 25 10.97 0.43 3.87
CA GLU A 25 11.57 -0.69 3.11
C GLU A 25 10.60 -1.87 2.95
N ARG A 26 9.92 -2.26 4.04
CA ARG A 26 8.92 -3.35 4.00
C ARG A 26 7.73 -2.98 3.13
N PHE A 27 7.23 -1.75 3.25
CA PHE A 27 6.17 -1.23 2.41
C PHE A 27 6.55 -1.31 0.93
N TYR A 28 7.73 -0.83 0.53
CA TYR A 28 8.17 -0.88 -0.87
C TYR A 28 8.32 -2.30 -1.39
N LYS A 29 8.85 -3.23 -0.58
CA LYS A 29 8.93 -4.65 -0.94
C LYS A 29 7.54 -5.25 -1.16
N ALA A 30 6.61 -4.97 -0.25
CA ALA A 30 5.24 -5.46 -0.35
C ALA A 30 4.51 -4.89 -1.57
N VAL A 31 4.66 -3.59 -1.84
CA VAL A 31 4.13 -2.92 -3.04
C VAL A 31 4.69 -3.52 -4.32
N TYR A 32 6.01 -3.74 -4.39
CA TYR A 32 6.63 -4.36 -5.56
C TYR A 32 6.06 -5.76 -5.82
N SER A 33 5.96 -6.60 -4.78
CA SER A 33 5.33 -7.92 -4.89
C SER A 33 3.86 -7.85 -5.31
N MET A 34 3.10 -6.88 -4.79
CA MET A 34 1.71 -6.64 -5.16
C MET A 34 1.58 -6.28 -6.65
N ILE A 35 2.40 -5.36 -7.14
CA ILE A 35 2.42 -4.97 -8.57
C ILE A 35 2.73 -6.18 -9.44
N ARG A 36 3.76 -6.97 -9.10
CA ARG A 36 4.14 -8.17 -9.86
C ARG A 36 3.11 -9.29 -9.85
N SER A 37 2.16 -9.26 -8.91
CA SER A 37 1.10 -10.26 -8.78
C SER A 37 -0.20 -9.85 -9.49
N ASN A 38 -0.26 -8.63 -10.04
CA ASN A 38 -1.41 -8.11 -10.76
C ASN A 38 -1.02 -7.72 -12.20
N ASP A 39 -1.88 -8.01 -13.17
CA ASP A 39 -1.62 -7.68 -14.58
C ASP A 39 -1.71 -6.17 -14.89
N GLU A 40 -2.20 -5.37 -13.94
CA GLU A 40 -2.30 -3.92 -14.06
C GLU A 40 -2.09 -3.25 -12.70
N LEU A 41 -1.68 -1.98 -12.70
CA LEU A 41 -1.60 -1.18 -11.48
C LEU A 41 -2.98 -1.05 -10.84
N VAL A 42 -3.03 -1.16 -9.51
CA VAL A 42 -4.28 -0.99 -8.77
C VAL A 42 -4.51 0.48 -8.44
N ASP A 43 -5.75 0.85 -8.18
CA ASP A 43 -6.08 2.20 -7.73
C ASP A 43 -5.54 2.45 -6.31
N SER A 44 -5.04 3.66 -6.05
CA SER A 44 -4.48 4.01 -4.74
C SER A 44 -5.53 4.06 -3.62
N ASN A 45 -6.81 4.36 -3.92
CA ASN A 45 -7.89 4.20 -2.93
C ASN A 45 -8.18 2.74 -2.65
N ALA A 46 -7.97 1.82 -3.60
CA ALA A 46 -8.11 0.39 -3.34
C ALA A 46 -7.05 -0.09 -2.32
N VAL A 47 -5.82 0.43 -2.41
CA VAL A 47 -4.77 0.19 -1.40
C VAL A 47 -5.18 0.77 -0.04
N LYS A 48 -5.67 2.01 0.01
CA LYS A 48 -6.19 2.64 1.23
C LYS A 48 -7.26 1.77 1.89
N ASN A 49 -8.25 1.34 1.11
CA ASN A 49 -9.37 0.53 1.58
C ASN A 49 -8.90 -0.83 2.09
N TYR A 50 -7.91 -1.44 1.43
CA TYR A 50 -7.32 -2.70 1.88
C TYR A 50 -6.66 -2.56 3.25
N ILE A 51 -5.86 -1.50 3.47
CA ILE A 51 -5.21 -1.24 4.77
C ILE A 51 -6.25 -1.08 5.88
N LEU A 52 -7.32 -0.32 5.64
CA LEU A 52 -8.40 -0.13 6.61
C LEU A 52 -9.14 -1.44 6.92
N HIS A 53 -9.44 -2.23 5.88
CA HIS A 53 -10.08 -3.53 6.01
C HIS A 53 -9.22 -4.51 6.81
N PHE A 54 -7.91 -4.53 6.58
CA PHE A 54 -6.97 -5.41 7.27
C PHE A 54 -7.03 -5.26 8.80
N PHE A 55 -7.20 -4.04 9.30
CA PHE A 55 -7.33 -3.76 10.73
C PHE A 55 -8.79 -3.78 11.25
N GLY A 56 -9.74 -4.20 10.41
CA GLY A 56 -11.17 -4.19 10.72
C GLY A 56 -11.70 -2.80 11.07
N LYS A 57 -11.16 -1.75 10.45
CA LYS A 57 -11.56 -0.36 10.69
C LYS A 57 -12.38 0.15 9.50
N THR A 58 -13.59 0.61 9.77
CA THR A 58 -14.45 1.29 8.79
C THR A 58 -14.53 2.76 9.18
N ASP A 59 -13.74 3.59 8.49
CA ASP A 59 -13.76 5.07 8.36
C ASP A 59 -13.79 5.99 9.60
N GLU A 60 -14.14 5.53 10.81
CA GLU A 60 -14.27 6.40 12.00
C GLU A 60 -12.97 6.52 12.82
N ASN A 61 -11.95 5.69 12.55
CA ASN A 61 -10.67 5.77 13.25
C ASN A 61 -9.71 6.72 12.52
N THR A 62 -9.61 7.96 13.00
CA THR A 62 -8.78 9.02 12.42
C THR A 62 -7.33 8.60 12.23
N TYR A 63 -6.74 7.90 13.20
CA TYR A 63 -5.35 7.44 13.11
C TYR A 63 -5.11 6.47 11.94
N HIS A 64 -5.89 5.39 11.86
CA HIS A 64 -5.71 4.40 10.78
C HIS A 64 -6.09 4.99 9.42
N LEU A 65 -7.06 5.90 9.38
CA LEU A 65 -7.44 6.61 8.16
C LEU A 65 -6.31 7.53 7.67
N GLU A 66 -5.68 8.29 8.57
CA GLU A 66 -4.52 9.13 8.25
C GLU A 66 -3.36 8.28 7.73
N LYS A 67 -3.03 7.17 8.41
CA LYS A 67 -1.94 6.27 8.00
C LYS A 67 -2.23 5.57 6.68
N ALA A 68 -3.43 5.03 6.50
CA ALA A 68 -3.83 4.40 5.24
C ALA A 68 -3.76 5.40 4.07
N SER A 69 -4.22 6.65 4.29
CA SER A 69 -4.15 7.71 3.28
C SER A 69 -2.69 8.09 2.96
N LEU A 70 -1.81 8.16 3.97
CA LEU A 70 -0.39 8.43 3.76
C LEU A 70 0.28 7.38 2.85
N PHE A 71 0.07 6.10 3.14
CA PHE A 71 0.70 5.03 2.35
C PHE A 71 0.03 4.84 0.98
N ALA A 72 -1.27 5.12 0.85
CA ALA A 72 -1.95 5.18 -0.45
C ALA A 72 -1.36 6.30 -1.34
N ASN A 73 -1.13 7.49 -0.79
CA ASN A 73 -0.48 8.58 -1.52
C ASN A 73 0.95 8.23 -1.95
N ARG A 74 1.70 7.51 -1.11
CA ARG A 74 3.05 7.02 -1.47
C ARG A 74 2.98 6.00 -2.60
N TYR A 75 1.99 5.12 -2.59
CA TYR A 75 1.76 4.19 -3.68
C TYR A 75 1.37 4.92 -4.98
N ASP A 76 0.55 5.96 -4.90
CA ASP A 76 0.18 6.80 -6.04
C ASP A 76 1.40 7.41 -6.74
N VAL A 77 2.38 7.91 -5.96
CA VAL A 77 3.66 8.40 -6.49
C VAL A 77 4.43 7.30 -7.23
N ILE A 78 4.42 6.05 -6.74
CA ILE A 78 5.05 4.92 -7.42
C ILE A 78 4.33 4.61 -8.74
N CYS A 79 2.99 4.61 -8.74
CA CYS A 79 2.20 4.42 -9.96
C CYS A 79 2.49 5.50 -11.01
N ASN A 80 2.52 6.77 -10.60
CA ASN A 80 2.84 7.89 -11.48
C ASN A 80 4.26 7.73 -12.06
N PHE A 81 5.23 7.36 -11.23
CA PHE A 81 6.60 7.10 -11.70
C PHE A 81 6.65 5.98 -12.76
N ILE A 82 5.98 4.85 -12.52
CA ILE A 82 5.91 3.73 -13.48
C ILE A 82 5.27 4.17 -14.79
N TYR A 83 4.15 4.88 -14.70
CA TYR A 83 3.38 5.34 -15.85
C TYR A 83 4.16 6.35 -16.70
N GLU A 84 4.68 7.41 -16.07
CA GLU A 84 5.44 8.48 -16.74
C GLU A 84 6.69 7.96 -17.44
N ASN A 85 7.35 6.96 -16.85
CA ASN A 85 8.56 6.35 -17.39
C ASN A 85 8.29 5.13 -18.30
N LYS A 86 7.01 4.79 -18.55
CA LYS A 86 6.59 3.67 -19.40
C LYS A 86 7.25 2.33 -18.98
N ILE A 87 7.38 2.12 -17.69
CA ILE A 87 7.97 0.90 -17.13
C ILE A 87 6.97 -0.24 -17.31
N ALA A 88 7.42 -1.35 -17.91
CA ALA A 88 6.61 -2.54 -18.07
C ALA A 88 6.39 -3.24 -16.71
N LEU A 89 5.17 -3.74 -16.50
CA LEU A 89 4.75 -4.36 -15.23
C LEU A 89 5.28 -5.78 -15.03
#